data_AF-A0A1I4B4T0-F1
#
_entry.id   AF-A0A1I4B4T0-F1
#
_cell.length_a   1.000
_cell.length_b   1.000
_cell.length_c   1.000
_cell.angle_alpha   90.00
_cell.angle_beta   90.00
_cell.angle_gamma   90.00
#
_symmetry.space_group_name_H-M   'P 1'
#
loop_
_entity.id
_entity.type
_entity.pdbx_description
1 polymer ?
#
loop_
_entity_poly.entity_id
_entity_poly.type
_entity_poly.pdbx_seq_one_letter_code
_entity_poly.pdbx_strand_id
1 'polypeptide(L)'
;MGNWLNKMEQKFGRYAIPNLTTLIIFTYVIGYALRFIGFTSFITFNPYLIMHGQVWRIISWIFIPRYELDIFSLIMIFFYYWIGTSLERVWGDFRYNVYVFSGILFTIVGAFAVYLFGSSGGNDYMGLIFGSAISNYVSTYYITMSLPLAFAATYPDVEIMFQFIFPLKMKYVALIDIAFIIYDAYRYPWFAKVIIFISMLNFVLFWLSTKNISVAGFKQQQRKSSYMNAARRGKREGSYQSSDGRITKHKCAVCGRTELDDPMLEFRFCSKCNGNYEYCQDHLFTHTHK
;
A
#
# COMPACT_ATOMS: atom_id res chain seq x y z
N MET A 1 -3.76 -25.89 5.91
CA MET A 1 -2.43 -25.54 6.45
C MET A 1 -2.55 -24.16 7.09
N GLY A 2 -2.52 -24.10 8.43
CA GLY A 2 -2.71 -22.85 9.15
C GLY A 2 -1.61 -21.86 8.79
N ASN A 3 -2.00 -20.73 8.20
CA ASN A 3 -1.09 -19.66 7.82
C ASN A 3 -0.23 -19.27 9.02
N TRP A 4 1.04 -19.65 8.98
CA TRP A 4 2.06 -19.13 9.90
C TRP A 4 2.01 -17.60 9.95
N LEU A 5 1.72 -16.95 8.82
CA LEU A 5 1.39 -15.53 8.72
C LEU A 5 0.26 -15.09 9.65
N ASN A 6 -0.85 -15.83 9.75
CA ASN A 6 -1.95 -15.48 10.65
C ASN A 6 -1.54 -15.60 12.13
N LYS A 7 -0.73 -16.62 12.48
CA LYS A 7 -0.21 -16.77 13.86
C LYS A 7 0.76 -15.64 14.21
N MET A 8 1.62 -15.25 13.28
CA MET A 8 2.49 -14.10 13.46
C MET A 8 1.73 -12.79 13.52
N GLU A 9 0.69 -12.62 12.70
CA GLU A 9 -0.18 -11.44 12.70
C GLU A 9 -0.87 -11.29 14.07
N GLN A 10 -1.35 -12.39 14.65
CA GLN A 10 -1.93 -12.38 16.01
C GLN A 10 -0.92 -11.98 17.09
N LYS A 11 0.35 -12.38 16.96
CA LYS A 11 1.39 -12.13 17.98
C LYS A 11 2.10 -10.78 17.80
N PHE A 12 2.36 -10.37 16.57
CA PHE A 12 3.21 -9.25 16.20
C PHE A 12 2.47 -8.15 15.42
N GLY A 13 1.17 -8.30 15.12
CA GLY A 13 0.38 -7.32 14.39
C GLY A 13 0.41 -5.92 14.98
N ARG A 14 0.55 -5.79 16.32
CA ARG A 14 0.68 -4.50 17.02
C ARG A 14 1.95 -3.71 16.68
N TYR A 15 2.97 -4.35 16.12
CA TYR A 15 4.24 -3.72 15.72
C TYR A 15 4.28 -3.37 14.24
N ALA A 16 3.19 -3.62 13.51
CA ALA A 16 3.08 -3.22 12.12
C ALA A 16 3.12 -1.67 12.03
N ILE A 17 3.99 -1.15 11.18
CA ILE A 17 4.07 0.27 10.90
C ILE A 17 2.95 0.61 9.91
N PRO A 18 1.99 1.48 10.26
CA PRO A 18 0.96 1.92 9.32
C PRO A 18 1.54 2.94 8.34
N ASN A 19 0.99 2.98 7.12
CA ASN A 19 1.40 3.87 6.04
C ASN A 19 2.88 3.70 5.62
N LEU A 20 3.37 2.45 5.63
CA LEU A 20 4.75 2.12 5.26
C LEU A 20 5.08 2.61 3.85
N THR A 21 4.13 2.55 2.90
CA THR A 21 4.36 3.06 1.54
C THR A 21 4.78 4.54 1.53
N THR A 22 4.13 5.34 2.38
CA THR A 22 4.44 6.78 2.51
C THR A 22 5.85 6.97 3.07
N LEU A 23 6.23 6.16 4.06
CA LEU A 23 7.57 6.16 4.63
C LEU A 23 8.63 5.84 3.55
N ILE A 24 8.40 4.81 2.72
CA ILE A 24 9.31 4.43 1.62
C ILE A 24 9.50 5.59 0.65
N ILE A 25 8.43 6.32 0.29
CA ILE A 25 8.58 7.48 -0.61
C ILE A 25 9.35 8.61 0.05
N PHE A 26 9.12 8.85 1.33
CA PHE A 26 9.91 9.81 2.07
C PHE A 26 11.41 9.44 2.06
N THR A 27 11.74 8.14 2.11
CA THR A 27 13.13 7.69 1.94
C THR A 27 13.69 7.99 0.54
N TYR A 28 12.88 7.94 -0.53
CA TYR A 28 13.32 8.36 -1.86
C TYR A 28 13.61 9.87 -1.91
N VAL A 29 12.74 10.70 -1.33
CA VAL A 29 12.93 12.15 -1.27
C VAL A 29 14.23 12.50 -0.54
N ILE A 30 14.47 11.90 0.63
CA ILE A 30 15.73 12.06 1.37
C ILE A 30 16.91 11.55 0.53
N GLY A 31 16.74 10.41 -0.12
CA GLY A 31 17.75 9.79 -0.98
C GLY A 31 18.27 10.69 -2.09
N TYR A 32 17.35 11.35 -2.79
CA TYR A 32 17.70 12.31 -3.82
C TYR A 32 18.37 13.55 -3.24
N ALA A 33 17.92 14.06 -2.09
CA ALA A 33 18.60 15.16 -1.41
C ALA A 33 20.05 14.79 -1.03
N LEU A 34 20.28 13.60 -0.49
CA LEU A 34 21.62 13.09 -0.17
C LEU A 34 22.50 12.91 -1.40
N ARG A 35 21.90 12.53 -2.55
CA ARG A 35 22.60 12.43 -3.84
C ARG A 35 23.09 13.79 -4.33
N PHE A 36 22.28 14.84 -4.24
CA PHE A 36 22.69 16.19 -4.65
C PHE A 36 23.85 16.75 -3.82
N ILE A 37 23.93 16.39 -2.54
CA ILE A 37 25.02 16.81 -1.64
C ILE A 37 26.27 15.92 -1.84
N GLY A 38 26.19 14.84 -2.63
CA GLY A 38 27.31 13.92 -2.87
C GLY A 38 27.56 12.93 -1.72
N PHE A 39 26.58 12.74 -0.83
CA PHE A 39 26.72 11.89 0.36
C PHE A 39 26.40 10.40 0.10
N THR A 40 26.03 10.03 -1.14
CA THR A 40 25.64 8.67 -1.52
C THR A 40 26.73 7.63 -1.24
N SER A 41 28.00 7.99 -1.43
CA SER A 41 29.13 7.09 -1.18
C SER A 41 29.23 6.61 0.27
N PHE A 42 28.72 7.37 1.25
CA PHE A 42 28.73 7.01 2.68
C PHE A 42 27.58 6.11 3.10
N ILE A 43 26.49 6.10 2.32
CA ILE A 43 25.25 5.39 2.66
C ILE A 43 25.02 4.13 1.82
N THR A 44 25.82 3.89 0.77
CA THR A 44 25.71 2.70 -0.08
C THR A 44 26.00 1.40 0.64
N PHE A 45 25.29 0.35 0.23
CA PHE A 45 25.49 -0.98 0.79
C PHE A 45 26.80 -1.58 0.27
N ASN A 46 27.86 -1.53 1.07
CA ASN A 46 29.15 -2.10 0.72
C ASN A 46 29.55 -3.15 1.78
N PRO A 47 29.40 -4.46 1.49
CA PRO A 47 29.75 -5.54 2.42
C PRO A 47 31.18 -5.45 2.96
N TYR A 48 32.15 -5.09 2.12
CA TYR A 48 33.55 -4.93 2.53
C TYR A 48 33.67 -3.85 3.62
N LEU A 49 33.12 -2.66 3.38
CA LEU A 49 33.18 -1.56 4.34
C LEU A 49 32.38 -1.85 5.62
N ILE A 50 31.28 -2.61 5.52
CA ILE A 50 30.50 -3.04 6.68
C ILE A 50 31.35 -3.92 7.60
N MET A 51 32.08 -4.88 7.04
CA MET A 51 32.97 -5.73 7.84
C MET A 51 34.17 -4.98 8.43
N HIS A 52 34.53 -3.82 7.86
CA HIS A 52 35.57 -2.92 8.39
C HIS A 52 35.02 -1.84 9.34
N GLY A 53 33.79 -2.01 9.86
CA GLY A 53 33.23 -1.17 10.92
C GLY A 53 32.16 -0.16 10.49
N GLN A 54 31.83 -0.05 9.20
CA GLN A 54 30.79 0.87 8.70
C GLN A 54 29.38 0.24 8.76
N VAL A 55 28.93 -0.14 9.97
CA VAL A 55 27.69 -0.91 10.18
C VAL A 55 26.41 -0.18 9.80
N TRP A 56 26.40 1.16 9.77
CA TRP A 56 25.23 1.95 9.37
C TRP A 56 24.79 1.67 7.92
N ARG A 57 25.72 1.23 7.06
CA ARG A 57 25.46 0.85 5.66
C ARG A 57 24.49 -0.31 5.49
N ILE A 58 24.21 -1.07 6.56
CA ILE A 58 23.21 -2.14 6.56
C ILE A 58 21.78 -1.56 6.46
N ILE A 59 21.56 -0.32 6.91
CA ILE A 59 20.24 0.32 6.91
C ILE A 59 20.21 1.51 5.94
N SER A 60 21.28 2.29 5.85
CA SER A 60 21.29 3.55 5.09
C SER A 60 21.11 3.37 3.58
N TRP A 61 21.35 2.18 3.03
CA TRP A 61 21.16 1.91 1.60
C TRP A 61 19.70 1.97 1.15
N ILE A 62 18.74 1.88 2.08
CA ILE A 62 17.31 2.02 1.80
C ILE A 62 17.02 3.39 1.17
N PHE A 63 17.79 4.41 1.54
CA PHE A 63 17.66 5.76 0.99
C PHE A 63 18.20 5.90 -0.43
N ILE A 64 18.77 4.87 -1.07
CA ILE A 64 19.46 5.08 -2.35
C ILE A 64 18.51 4.91 -3.54
N PRO A 65 18.24 5.99 -4.29
CA PRO A 65 17.51 5.87 -5.54
C PRO A 65 18.42 5.26 -6.62
N ARG A 66 17.89 4.31 -7.40
CA ARG A 66 18.63 3.72 -8.52
C ARG A 66 18.80 4.71 -9.68
N TYR A 67 17.72 5.36 -10.08
CA TYR A 67 17.72 6.27 -11.22
C TYR A 67 17.90 7.72 -10.80
N GLU A 68 18.31 8.55 -11.74
CA GLU A 68 18.39 10.01 -11.56
C GLU A 68 16.99 10.62 -11.40
N LEU A 69 16.93 11.86 -10.94
CA LEU A 69 15.68 12.62 -10.94
C LEU A 69 15.38 13.12 -12.35
N ASP A 70 14.41 12.49 -12.99
CA ASP A 70 13.76 12.97 -14.20
C ASP A 70 12.24 12.94 -14.06
N ILE A 71 11.54 13.51 -15.04
CA ILE A 71 10.07 13.53 -15.09
C ILE A 71 9.52 12.09 -15.03
N PHE A 72 10.19 11.15 -15.69
CA PHE A 72 9.77 9.74 -15.69
C PHE A 72 9.87 9.10 -14.31
N SER A 73 10.95 9.35 -13.57
CA SER A 73 11.15 8.83 -12.21
C SER A 73 10.13 9.40 -11.23
N LEU A 74 9.74 10.69 -11.38
CA LEU A 74 8.65 11.27 -10.59
C LEU A 74 7.31 10.58 -10.87
N ILE A 75 7.00 10.32 -12.14
CA ILE A 75 5.80 9.58 -12.55
C ILE A 75 5.83 8.16 -11.97
N MET A 76 6.98 7.48 -12.02
CA MET A 76 7.15 6.14 -11.47
C MET A 76 7.01 6.12 -9.95
N ILE A 77 7.58 7.09 -9.22
CA ILE A 77 7.41 7.19 -7.75
C ILE A 77 5.93 7.36 -7.39
N PHE A 78 5.21 8.22 -8.10
CA PHE A 78 3.76 8.37 -7.91
C PHE A 78 3.00 7.08 -8.22
N PHE A 79 3.38 6.37 -9.28
CA PHE A 79 2.80 5.08 -9.62
C PHE A 79 3.03 4.03 -8.51
N TYR A 80 4.25 3.94 -7.99
CA TYR A 80 4.59 3.05 -6.89
C TYR A 80 3.89 3.43 -5.58
N TYR A 81 3.67 4.72 -5.32
CA TYR A 81 2.84 5.16 -4.21
C TYR A 81 1.43 4.60 -4.30
N TRP A 82 0.82 4.74 -5.47
CA TRP A 82 -0.54 4.29 -5.70
C TRP A 82 -0.67 2.77 -5.58
N ILE A 83 0.27 2.01 -6.17
CA ILE A 83 0.31 0.54 -6.03
C ILE A 83 0.56 0.13 -4.58
N GLY A 84 1.58 0.71 -3.94
CA GLY A 84 1.97 0.34 -2.58
C GLY A 84 0.84 0.60 -1.58
N THR A 85 0.21 1.78 -1.62
CA THR A 85 -0.92 2.10 -0.73
C THR A 85 -2.15 1.23 -1.02
N SER A 86 -2.37 0.84 -2.27
CA SER A 86 -3.44 -0.09 -2.63
C SER A 86 -3.17 -1.50 -2.06
N LEU A 87 -1.94 -2.01 -2.20
CA LEU A 87 -1.51 -3.27 -1.59
C LEU A 87 -1.61 -3.25 -0.07
N GLU A 88 -1.11 -2.18 0.56
CA GLU A 88 -1.12 -2.02 2.01
C GLU A 88 -2.55 -2.07 2.57
N ARG A 89 -3.51 -1.41 1.91
CA ARG A 89 -4.93 -1.45 2.31
C ARG A 89 -5.57 -2.82 2.14
N VAL A 90 -5.18 -3.57 1.11
CA VAL A 90 -5.77 -4.88 0.80
C VAL A 90 -5.18 -5.97 1.69
N TRP A 91 -3.86 -6.00 1.84
CA TRP A 91 -3.16 -7.03 2.59
C TRP A 91 -3.18 -6.76 4.09
N GLY A 92 -3.39 -5.50 4.49
CA GLY A 92 -3.26 -5.03 5.87
C GLY A 92 -1.81 -4.73 6.24
N ASP A 93 -1.65 -3.80 7.19
CA ASP A 93 -0.36 -3.24 7.58
C ASP A 93 0.69 -4.32 7.91
N PHE A 94 0.31 -5.33 8.71
CA PHE A 94 1.25 -6.37 9.15
C PHE A 94 1.88 -7.14 7.97
N ARG A 95 1.05 -7.56 7.02
CA ARG A 95 1.52 -8.42 5.92
C ARG A 95 2.33 -7.61 4.90
N TYR A 96 1.92 -6.38 4.65
CA TYR A 96 2.68 -5.46 3.81
C TYR A 96 4.05 -5.15 4.43
N ASN A 97 4.12 -4.94 5.76
CA ASN A 97 5.38 -4.81 6.49
C ASN A 97 6.26 -6.06 6.34
N VAL A 98 5.70 -7.26 6.58
CA VAL A 98 6.45 -8.51 6.42
C VAL A 98 7.02 -8.61 5.02
N TYR A 99 6.23 -8.33 3.98
CA TYR A 99 6.67 -8.38 2.58
C TYR A 99 7.84 -7.43 2.28
N VAL A 100 7.75 -6.17 2.70
CA VAL A 100 8.81 -5.19 2.44
C VAL A 100 10.07 -5.53 3.26
N PHE A 101 9.92 -5.83 4.54
CA PHE A 101 11.06 -6.14 5.41
C PHE A 101 11.73 -7.47 5.05
N SER A 102 10.98 -8.49 4.63
CA SER A 102 11.58 -9.72 4.12
C SER A 102 12.35 -9.48 2.83
N GLY A 103 11.86 -8.58 1.96
CA GLY A 103 12.59 -8.12 0.77
C GLY A 103 13.93 -7.49 1.14
N ILE A 104 13.91 -6.52 2.05
CA ILE A 104 15.13 -5.85 2.56
C ILE A 104 16.10 -6.88 3.16
N LEU A 105 15.61 -7.79 4.00
CA LEU A 105 16.41 -8.81 4.65
C LEU A 105 17.03 -9.78 3.64
N PHE A 106 16.25 -10.29 2.69
CA PHE A 106 16.75 -11.18 1.65
C PHE A 106 17.79 -10.49 0.78
N THR A 107 17.58 -9.23 0.40
CA THR A 107 18.60 -8.47 -0.35
C THR A 107 19.90 -8.33 0.45
N ILE A 108 19.84 -8.02 1.75
CA ILE A 108 21.03 -7.94 2.62
C ILE A 108 21.75 -9.29 2.69
N VAL A 109 21.02 -10.37 3.01
CA VAL A 109 21.58 -11.72 3.12
C VAL A 109 22.17 -12.17 1.78
N GLY A 110 21.47 -11.92 0.67
CA GLY A 110 21.93 -12.26 -0.66
C GLY A 110 23.19 -11.51 -1.06
N ALA A 111 23.27 -10.22 -0.76
CA ALA A 111 24.44 -9.41 -1.05
C ALA A 111 25.65 -9.84 -0.20
N PHE A 112 25.46 -10.20 1.07
CA PHE A 112 26.53 -10.79 1.89
C PHE A 112 26.95 -12.18 1.40
N ALA A 113 26.02 -13.03 1.00
CA ALA A 113 26.33 -14.34 0.45
C ALA A 113 27.20 -14.19 -0.82
N VAL A 114 26.77 -13.36 -1.76
CA VAL A 114 27.51 -13.05 -2.99
C VAL A 114 28.89 -12.47 -2.68
N TYR A 115 28.98 -11.58 -1.68
CA TYR A 115 30.25 -11.05 -1.23
C TYR A 115 31.18 -12.16 -0.73
N LEU A 116 30.72 -13.00 0.20
CA LEU A 116 31.53 -14.08 0.79
C LEU A 116 31.98 -15.10 -0.26
N PHE A 117 31.09 -15.50 -1.19
CA PHE A 117 31.43 -16.41 -2.29
C PHE A 117 32.34 -15.78 -3.34
N GLY A 118 32.18 -14.48 -3.62
CA GLY A 118 33.02 -13.75 -4.57
C GLY A 118 34.41 -13.46 -4.00
N SER A 119 34.51 -13.18 -2.70
CA SER A 119 35.76 -12.90 -2.01
C SER A 119 36.48 -14.17 -1.50
N SER A 120 35.80 -15.33 -1.45
CA SER A 120 36.42 -16.57 -0.96
C SER A 120 37.55 -17.01 -1.89
N GLY A 121 38.79 -16.92 -1.40
CA GLY A 121 40.01 -17.27 -2.15
C GLY A 121 40.79 -16.09 -2.73
N GLY A 122 40.33 -14.85 -2.52
CA GLY A 122 41.04 -13.63 -2.92
C GLY A 122 41.67 -12.88 -1.74
N ASN A 123 42.69 -12.08 -2.03
CA ASN A 123 43.31 -11.15 -1.07
C ASN A 123 42.33 -10.01 -0.71
N ASP A 124 42.62 -9.17 0.29
CA ASP A 124 41.75 -8.04 0.70
C ASP A 124 41.30 -7.14 -0.46
N TYR A 125 42.15 -6.99 -1.49
CA TYR A 125 41.83 -6.28 -2.73
C TYR A 125 40.61 -6.86 -3.48
N MET A 126 40.43 -8.19 -3.50
CA MET A 126 39.24 -8.83 -4.07
C MET A 126 37.99 -8.53 -3.25
N GLY A 127 38.11 -8.49 -1.92
CA GLY A 127 37.04 -8.01 -1.05
C GLY A 127 36.60 -6.60 -1.43
N LEU A 128 37.55 -5.69 -1.66
CA LEU A 128 37.26 -4.31 -2.05
C LEU A 128 36.57 -4.22 -3.43
N ILE A 129 37.00 -5.01 -4.41
CA ILE A 129 36.36 -5.06 -5.74
C ILE A 129 34.93 -5.57 -5.63
N PHE A 130 34.70 -6.69 -4.94
CA PHE A 130 33.35 -7.24 -4.80
C PHE A 130 32.44 -6.34 -3.97
N GLY A 131 32.95 -5.75 -2.89
CA GLY A 131 32.20 -4.80 -2.07
C GLY A 131 31.75 -3.57 -2.85
N SER A 132 32.64 -2.98 -3.65
CA SER A 132 32.31 -1.83 -4.51
C SER A 132 31.39 -2.22 -5.67
N ALA A 133 31.58 -3.39 -6.30
CA ALA A 133 30.70 -3.88 -7.35
C ALA A 133 29.27 -4.09 -6.82
N ILE A 134 29.09 -4.81 -5.71
CA ILE A 134 27.79 -5.08 -5.08
C ILE A 134 27.07 -3.77 -4.70
N SER A 135 27.83 -2.79 -4.19
CA SER A 135 27.31 -1.47 -3.81
C SER A 135 26.62 -0.72 -4.94
N ASN A 136 26.91 -1.01 -6.21
CA ASN A 136 26.25 -0.38 -7.34
C ASN A 136 24.92 -1.04 -7.71
N TYR A 137 24.69 -2.30 -7.30
CA TYR A 137 23.51 -3.06 -7.68
C TYR A 137 22.49 -3.21 -6.55
N VAL A 138 22.90 -3.07 -5.28
CA VAL A 138 22.00 -3.11 -4.13
C VAL A 138 21.27 -1.78 -3.96
N SER A 139 19.95 -1.82 -4.13
CA SER A 139 19.05 -0.68 -3.97
C SER A 139 17.64 -1.20 -3.70
N THR A 140 16.73 -0.32 -3.27
CA THR A 140 15.31 -0.67 -3.08
C THR A 140 14.58 -0.97 -4.39
N TYR A 141 15.22 -0.72 -5.54
CA TYR A 141 14.63 -0.86 -6.87
C TYR A 141 13.97 -2.22 -7.13
N TYR A 142 14.67 -3.33 -6.89
CA TYR A 142 14.10 -4.66 -7.16
C TYR A 142 13.00 -5.05 -6.18
N ILE A 143 13.04 -4.52 -4.95
CA ILE A 143 11.94 -4.66 -4.00
C ILE A 143 10.72 -3.90 -4.53
N THR A 144 10.92 -2.68 -5.02
CA THR A 144 9.85 -1.85 -5.59
C THR A 144 9.29 -2.43 -6.89
N MET A 145 10.13 -2.99 -7.76
CA MET A 145 9.71 -3.73 -8.96
C MET A 145 8.95 -5.03 -8.65
N SER A 146 9.08 -5.56 -7.44
CA SER A 146 8.28 -6.72 -7.02
C SER A 146 6.85 -6.33 -6.60
N LEU A 147 6.56 -5.06 -6.31
CA LEU A 147 5.24 -4.58 -5.90
C LEU A 147 4.18 -4.66 -7.03
N PRO A 148 4.43 -4.20 -8.27
CA PRO A 148 3.46 -4.38 -9.35
C PRO A 148 3.19 -5.85 -9.67
N LEU A 149 4.21 -6.72 -9.53
CA LEU A 149 4.06 -8.17 -9.66
C LEU A 149 3.13 -8.75 -8.60
N ALA A 150 3.36 -8.38 -7.33
CA ALA A 150 2.49 -8.69 -6.20
C ALA A 150 1.05 -8.21 -6.42
N PHE A 151 0.88 -7.00 -6.94
CA PHE A 151 -0.43 -6.43 -7.21
C PHE A 151 -1.14 -7.13 -8.35
N ALA A 152 -0.48 -7.35 -9.49
CA ALA A 152 -1.06 -8.02 -10.65
C ALA A 152 -1.41 -9.48 -10.35
N ALA A 153 -0.64 -10.16 -9.49
CA ALA A 153 -0.96 -11.51 -9.04
C ALA A 153 -2.21 -11.57 -8.14
N THR A 154 -2.56 -10.45 -7.49
CA THR A 154 -3.78 -10.31 -6.67
C THR A 154 -4.96 -9.79 -7.51
N TYR A 155 -4.70 -8.86 -8.43
CA TYR A 155 -5.68 -8.10 -9.20
C TYR A 155 -5.25 -7.93 -10.68
N PRO A 156 -5.29 -9.01 -11.48
CA PRO A 156 -4.77 -8.97 -12.85
C PRO A 156 -5.59 -8.10 -13.81
N ASP A 157 -6.90 -7.96 -13.55
CA ASP A 157 -7.84 -7.24 -14.42
C ASP A 157 -8.12 -5.80 -13.98
N VAL A 158 -7.46 -5.31 -12.93
CA VAL A 158 -7.53 -3.87 -12.59
C VAL A 158 -6.86 -3.06 -13.69
N GLU A 159 -7.56 -2.04 -14.15
CA GLU A 159 -7.08 -1.10 -15.16
C GLU A 159 -6.46 0.12 -14.50
N ILE A 160 -5.25 0.46 -14.93
CA ILE A 160 -4.53 1.67 -14.55
C ILE A 160 -4.43 2.58 -15.77
N MET A 161 -4.52 3.89 -15.56
CA MET A 161 -4.28 4.85 -16.63
C MET A 161 -2.78 5.12 -16.74
N PHE A 162 -2.11 4.49 -17.71
CA PHE A 162 -0.71 4.76 -17.99
C PHE A 162 -0.54 6.19 -18.51
N GLN A 163 0.22 6.99 -17.77
CA GLN A 163 0.46 8.42 -18.04
C GLN A 163 -0.82 9.25 -18.28
N PHE A 164 -1.95 8.83 -17.70
CA PHE A 164 -3.27 9.44 -17.93
C PHE A 164 -3.80 9.35 -19.39
N ILE A 165 -3.17 8.56 -20.26
CA ILE A 165 -3.54 8.46 -21.68
C ILE A 165 -4.24 7.11 -21.96
N PHE A 166 -3.62 5.99 -21.60
CA PHE A 166 -4.10 4.66 -22.01
C PHE A 166 -4.46 3.77 -20.80
N PRO A 167 -5.67 3.19 -20.74
CA PRO A 167 -6.00 2.18 -19.73
C PRO A 167 -5.25 0.88 -20.05
N LEU A 168 -4.39 0.45 -19.13
CA LEU A 168 -3.64 -0.80 -19.20
C LEU A 168 -4.02 -1.70 -18.01
N LYS A 169 -4.33 -2.96 -18.30
CA LYS A 169 -4.56 -3.96 -17.24
C LYS A 169 -3.26 -4.30 -16.54
N MET A 170 -3.31 -4.47 -15.22
CA MET A 170 -2.14 -4.77 -14.39
C MET A 170 -1.39 -6.03 -14.80
N LYS A 171 -2.06 -7.03 -15.38
CA LYS A 171 -1.38 -8.22 -15.95
C LYS A 171 -0.39 -7.87 -17.06
N TYR A 172 -0.66 -6.85 -17.88
CA TYR A 172 0.27 -6.40 -18.93
C TYR A 172 1.43 -5.60 -18.34
N VAL A 173 1.15 -4.78 -17.32
CA VAL A 173 2.19 -4.04 -16.59
C VAL A 173 3.18 -5.01 -15.95
N ALA A 174 2.68 -6.04 -15.26
CA ALA A 174 3.52 -7.08 -14.68
C ALA A 174 4.32 -7.86 -15.74
N LEU A 175 3.74 -8.10 -16.93
CA LEU A 175 4.47 -8.74 -18.03
C LEU A 175 5.63 -7.87 -18.52
N ILE A 176 5.41 -6.55 -18.62
CA ILE A 176 6.45 -5.58 -18.97
C ILE A 176 7.54 -5.55 -17.88
N ASP A 177 7.18 -5.52 -16.61
CA ASP A 177 8.14 -5.58 -15.49
C ASP A 177 8.97 -6.87 -15.54
N ILE A 178 8.37 -8.03 -15.79
CA ILE A 178 9.09 -9.30 -15.96
C ILE A 178 10.07 -9.21 -17.14
N ALA A 179 9.66 -8.64 -18.27
CA ALA A 179 10.52 -8.47 -19.43
C ALA A 179 11.74 -7.59 -19.09
N PHE A 180 11.56 -6.49 -18.34
CA PHE A 180 12.66 -5.66 -17.86
C PHE A 180 13.59 -6.41 -16.90
N ILE A 181 13.04 -7.19 -15.97
CA ILE A 181 13.84 -7.99 -15.03
C ILE A 181 14.66 -9.05 -15.77
N ILE A 182 14.09 -9.72 -16.76
CA ILE A 182 14.79 -10.71 -17.60
C ILE A 182 15.90 -10.04 -18.41
N TYR A 183 15.61 -8.87 -18.99
CA TYR A 183 16.61 -8.08 -19.73
C TYR A 183 17.79 -7.67 -18.84
N ASP A 184 17.52 -7.18 -17.64
CA ASP A 184 18.53 -6.86 -16.62
C ASP A 184 19.35 -8.11 -16.25
N ALA A 185 18.68 -9.24 -15.99
CA ALA A 185 19.33 -10.49 -15.65
C ALA A 185 20.20 -11.06 -16.79
N TYR A 186 19.89 -10.75 -18.06
CA TYR A 186 20.74 -11.13 -19.19
C TYR A 186 22.01 -10.28 -19.24
N ARG A 187 21.89 -8.95 -19.15
CA ARG A 187 22.98 -7.98 -19.32
C ARG A 187 23.95 -7.91 -18.15
N TYR A 188 23.46 -8.12 -16.92
CA TYR A 188 24.27 -7.89 -15.72
C TYR A 188 25.21 -9.05 -15.38
N PRO A 189 26.30 -8.79 -14.62
CA PRO A 189 27.22 -9.83 -14.20
C PRO A 189 26.57 -10.82 -13.21
N TRP A 190 27.16 -12.00 -13.06
CA TRP A 190 26.60 -13.10 -12.27
C TRP A 190 26.16 -12.69 -10.85
N PHE A 191 26.95 -11.85 -10.17
CA PHE A 191 26.66 -11.39 -8.81
C PHE A 191 25.40 -10.53 -8.74
N ALA A 192 25.18 -9.67 -9.74
CA ALA A 192 23.98 -8.86 -9.85
C ALA A 192 22.76 -9.74 -10.19
N LYS A 193 22.91 -10.78 -11.01
CA LYS A 193 21.84 -11.77 -11.28
C LYS A 193 21.36 -12.46 -10.01
N VAL A 194 22.28 -12.84 -9.12
CA VAL A 194 21.94 -13.47 -7.83
C VAL A 194 21.16 -12.50 -6.95
N ILE A 195 21.56 -11.22 -6.88
CA ILE A 195 20.85 -10.20 -6.10
C ILE A 195 19.42 -9.98 -6.63
N ILE A 196 19.25 -9.93 -7.95
CA ILE A 196 17.93 -9.84 -8.61
C ILE A 196 17.09 -11.06 -8.23
N PHE A 197 17.64 -12.27 -8.41
CA PHE A 197 16.94 -13.51 -8.13
C PHE A 197 16.47 -13.59 -6.67
N ILE A 198 17.34 -13.24 -5.72
CA ILE A 198 17.01 -13.24 -4.28
C ILE A 198 15.93 -12.20 -3.95
N SER A 199 15.97 -11.03 -4.58
CA SER A 199 14.95 -10.01 -4.39
C SER A 199 13.59 -10.45 -4.96
N MET A 200 13.60 -11.19 -6.08
CA MET A 200 12.38 -11.76 -6.68
C MET A 200 11.85 -12.98 -5.93
N LEU A 201 12.72 -13.75 -5.26
CA LEU A 201 12.34 -14.88 -4.43
C LEU A 201 11.39 -14.44 -3.31
N ASN A 202 11.55 -13.21 -2.80
CA ASN A 202 10.62 -12.61 -1.85
C ASN A 202 9.17 -12.60 -2.36
N PHE A 203 8.97 -12.18 -3.61
CA PHE A 203 7.66 -12.17 -4.25
C PHE A 203 7.07 -13.57 -4.39
N VAL A 204 7.88 -14.54 -4.84
CA VAL A 204 7.42 -15.93 -5.02
C VAL A 204 6.98 -16.54 -3.68
N LEU A 205 7.79 -16.40 -2.64
CA LEU A 205 7.47 -16.91 -1.29
C LEU A 205 6.18 -16.28 -0.76
N PHE A 206 6.03 -14.97 -0.90
CA PHE A 206 4.88 -14.27 -0.39
C PHE A 206 3.60 -14.58 -1.19
N TRP A 207 3.71 -14.70 -2.51
CA TRP A 207 2.58 -15.09 -3.37
C TRP A 207 2.07 -16.48 -2.99
N LEU A 208 2.96 -17.46 -2.81
CA LEU A 208 2.59 -18.80 -2.37
C LEU A 208 1.91 -18.80 -1.00
N SER A 209 2.37 -17.95 -0.08
CA SER A 209 1.80 -17.84 1.26
C SER A 209 0.43 -17.14 1.28
N THR A 210 0.16 -16.27 0.30
CA THR A 210 -1.02 -15.39 0.30
C THR A 210 -2.12 -15.84 -0.67
N LYS A 211 -1.85 -16.82 -1.55
CA LYS A 211 -2.75 -17.35 -2.59
C LYS A 211 -4.16 -17.74 -2.10
N ASN A 212 -4.30 -18.17 -0.84
CA ASN A 212 -5.58 -18.60 -0.28
C ASN A 212 -6.40 -17.48 0.40
N ILE A 213 -5.87 -16.26 0.51
CA ILE A 213 -6.46 -15.18 1.33
C ILE A 213 -6.96 -14.00 0.50
N SER A 214 -6.36 -13.75 -0.67
CA SER A 214 -6.72 -12.64 -1.57
C SER A 214 -8.21 -12.64 -1.98
N VAL A 215 -8.82 -13.82 -2.06
CA VAL A 215 -10.26 -13.99 -2.37
C VAL A 215 -11.18 -13.57 -1.22
N ALA A 216 -10.72 -13.69 0.03
CA ALA A 216 -11.52 -13.38 1.22
C ALA A 216 -11.53 -11.88 1.54
N GLY A 217 -10.37 -11.21 1.43
CA GLY A 217 -10.22 -9.79 1.76
C GLY A 217 -11.09 -8.85 0.89
N PHE A 218 -11.16 -9.11 -0.42
CA PHE A 218 -11.95 -8.27 -1.34
C PHE A 218 -13.45 -8.37 -1.09
N LYS A 219 -14.00 -9.58 -0.92
CA LYS A 219 -15.42 -9.77 -0.57
C LYS A 219 -15.76 -9.10 0.76
N GLN A 220 -14.84 -9.16 1.73
CA GLN A 220 -15.04 -8.54 3.03
C GLN A 220 -14.99 -7.00 2.97
N GLN A 221 -14.11 -6.42 2.15
CA GLN A 221 -13.99 -4.97 1.98
C GLN A 221 -15.14 -4.40 1.13
N GLN A 222 -15.57 -5.10 0.09
CA GLN A 222 -16.77 -4.74 -0.67
C GLN A 222 -18.02 -4.82 0.20
N ARG A 223 -18.13 -5.85 1.07
CA ARG A 223 -19.16 -5.93 2.11
C ARG A 223 -19.07 -4.75 3.08
N LYS A 224 -17.89 -4.42 3.60
CA LYS A 224 -17.73 -3.29 4.54
C LYS A 224 -18.14 -1.96 3.90
N SER A 225 -17.77 -1.73 2.63
CA SER A 225 -18.18 -0.55 1.86
C SER A 225 -19.69 -0.52 1.62
N SER A 226 -20.31 -1.65 1.24
CA SER A 226 -21.76 -1.72 1.05
C SER A 226 -22.52 -1.55 2.37
N TYR A 227 -22.04 -2.12 3.48
CA TYR A 227 -22.59 -1.88 4.83
C TYR A 227 -22.44 -0.43 5.27
N MET A 228 -21.28 0.20 5.07
CA MET A 228 -21.07 1.62 5.40
C MET A 228 -21.95 2.53 4.55
N ASN A 229 -22.11 2.23 3.26
CA ASN A 229 -22.97 2.99 2.36
C ASN A 229 -24.46 2.78 2.69
N ALA A 230 -24.87 1.56 3.04
CA ALA A 230 -26.23 1.27 3.53
C ALA A 230 -26.52 1.97 4.86
N ALA A 231 -25.58 1.96 5.82
CA ALA A 231 -25.72 2.68 7.08
C ALA A 231 -25.76 4.21 6.90
N ARG A 232 -25.00 4.75 5.93
CA ARG A 232 -25.05 6.17 5.54
C ARG A 232 -26.35 6.54 4.84
N ARG A 233 -26.91 5.64 4.02
CA ARG A 233 -28.23 5.81 3.39
C ARG A 233 -29.36 5.77 4.44
N GLY A 234 -29.34 4.80 5.35
CA GLY A 234 -30.32 4.72 6.44
C GLY A 234 -30.29 5.95 7.36
N LYS A 235 -29.12 6.56 7.61
CA LYS A 235 -29.06 7.86 8.31
C LYS A 235 -29.69 9.01 7.51
N ARG A 236 -29.63 8.99 6.18
CA ARG A 236 -30.23 10.03 5.32
C ARG A 236 -31.73 9.84 5.11
N GLU A 237 -32.23 8.61 5.15
CA GLU A 237 -33.68 8.32 4.99
C GLU A 237 -34.54 8.88 6.12
N GLY A 238 -33.97 9.15 7.31
CA GLY A 238 -34.64 9.85 8.42
C GLY A 238 -34.20 11.30 8.62
N SER A 239 -33.69 11.96 7.58
CA SER A 239 -33.15 13.32 7.65
C SER A 239 -33.86 14.24 6.64
N TYR A 240 -34.63 15.20 7.11
CA TYR A 240 -35.35 16.20 6.31
C TYR A 240 -34.59 17.54 6.26
N GLN A 241 -34.55 18.20 5.10
CA GLN A 241 -34.05 19.58 5.01
C GLN A 241 -35.12 20.56 5.50
N SER A 242 -34.74 21.40 6.47
CA SER A 242 -35.52 22.56 6.92
C SER A 242 -35.41 23.71 5.90
N SER A 243 -36.32 24.68 5.98
CA SER A 243 -36.40 25.85 5.10
C SER A 243 -35.09 26.66 5.07
N ASP A 244 -34.33 26.64 6.17
CA ASP A 244 -33.04 27.35 6.33
C ASP A 244 -31.82 26.53 5.88
N GLY A 245 -32.04 25.39 5.20
CA GLY A 245 -30.97 24.54 4.67
C GLY A 245 -30.30 23.62 5.71
N ARG A 246 -30.74 23.64 6.97
CA ARG A 246 -30.27 22.75 8.03
C ARG A 246 -30.93 21.36 7.93
N ILE A 247 -30.18 20.31 8.29
CA ILE A 247 -30.68 18.93 8.31
C ILE A 247 -31.36 18.67 9.65
N THR A 248 -32.62 18.25 9.61
CA THR A 248 -33.50 17.97 10.76
C THR A 248 -33.91 16.51 10.75
N LYS A 249 -34.11 15.91 11.93
CA LYS A 249 -34.58 14.52 12.02
C LYS A 249 -36.09 14.41 11.88
N HIS A 250 -36.80 15.40 12.41
CA HIS A 250 -38.25 15.40 12.49
C HIS A 250 -38.88 16.49 11.63
N LYS A 251 -39.94 16.13 10.88
CA LYS A 251 -40.70 17.05 10.04
C LYS A 251 -42.17 16.65 9.99
N CYS A 252 -43.06 17.59 10.27
CA CYS A 252 -44.50 17.34 10.18
C CYS A 252 -44.95 17.23 8.72
N ALA A 253 -45.70 16.17 8.39
CA ALA A 253 -46.24 15.93 7.05
C ALA A 253 -47.33 16.92 6.60
N VAL A 254 -47.99 17.63 7.54
CA VAL A 254 -49.09 18.57 7.26
C VAL A 254 -48.59 20.01 7.12
N CYS A 255 -47.88 20.52 8.14
CA CYS A 255 -47.45 21.93 8.18
C CYS A 255 -45.98 22.14 7.83
N GLY A 256 -45.17 21.09 7.73
CA GLY A 256 -43.75 21.19 7.37
C GLY A 256 -42.83 21.70 8.48
N ARG A 257 -43.35 22.04 9.68
CA ARG A 257 -42.53 22.43 10.84
C ARG A 257 -41.57 21.30 11.25
N THR A 258 -40.42 21.71 11.76
CA THR A 258 -39.29 20.86 12.16
C THR A 258 -38.91 21.12 13.62
N GLU A 259 -38.07 20.26 14.18
CA GLU A 259 -37.54 20.39 15.56
C GLU A 259 -36.73 21.68 15.81
N LEU A 260 -36.34 22.39 14.75
CA LEU A 260 -35.59 23.65 14.84
C LEU A 260 -36.49 24.88 14.98
N ASP A 261 -37.79 24.76 14.64
CA ASP A 261 -38.70 25.90 14.63
C ASP A 261 -39.20 26.25 16.04
N ASP A 262 -39.36 25.24 16.91
CA ASP A 262 -39.73 25.43 18.32
C ASP A 262 -39.25 24.24 19.18
N PRO A 263 -38.43 24.46 20.23
CA PRO A 263 -37.93 23.40 21.11
C PRO A 263 -39.00 22.63 21.89
N MET A 264 -40.22 23.16 22.03
CA MET A 264 -41.31 22.48 22.75
C MET A 264 -42.16 21.56 21.86
N LEU A 265 -41.96 21.58 20.54
CA LEU A 265 -42.73 20.73 19.62
C LEU A 265 -42.31 19.25 19.74
N GLU A 266 -43.26 18.39 20.09
CA GLU A 266 -43.06 16.94 19.96
C GLU A 266 -43.61 16.42 18.63
N PHE A 267 -42.87 15.48 18.03
CA PHE A 267 -43.26 14.77 16.81
C PHE A 267 -43.61 13.33 17.14
N ARG A 268 -44.75 12.85 16.63
CA ARG A 268 -45.24 11.48 16.84
C ARG A 268 -45.75 10.87 15.54
N PHE A 269 -45.67 9.55 15.44
CA PHE A 269 -46.22 8.79 14.33
C PHE A 269 -47.69 8.45 14.58
N CYS A 270 -48.50 8.45 13.52
CA CYS A 270 -49.85 7.91 13.59
C CYS A 270 -49.84 6.42 13.27
N SER A 271 -50.41 5.59 14.14
CA SER A 271 -50.49 4.13 13.93
C SER A 271 -51.50 3.71 12.86
N LYS A 272 -52.41 4.61 12.44
CA LYS A 272 -53.48 4.33 11.47
C LYS A 272 -53.15 4.76 10.03
N CYS A 273 -52.14 5.60 9.84
CA CYS A 273 -51.73 6.08 8.52
C CYS A 273 -50.82 5.09 7.81
N ASN A 274 -50.90 5.04 6.48
CA ASN A 274 -50.06 4.14 5.69
C ASN A 274 -48.71 4.80 5.38
N GLY A 275 -47.67 4.45 6.16
CA GLY A 275 -46.30 4.95 6.00
C GLY A 275 -45.74 5.63 7.24
N ASN A 276 -44.43 5.92 7.23
CA ASN A 276 -43.71 6.55 8.34
C ASN A 276 -43.85 8.08 8.31
N TYR A 277 -45.09 8.59 8.37
CA TYR A 277 -45.34 10.03 8.45
C TYR A 277 -45.35 10.50 9.92
N GLU A 278 -44.54 11.52 10.22
CA GLU A 278 -44.52 12.19 11.51
C GLU A 278 -45.46 13.41 11.52
N TYR A 279 -46.10 13.65 12.66
CA TYR A 279 -46.99 14.78 12.89
C TYR A 279 -46.58 15.51 14.18
N CYS A 280 -46.64 16.84 14.16
CA CYS A 280 -46.49 17.62 15.39
C CYS A 280 -47.73 17.46 16.28
N GLN A 281 -47.63 17.79 17.57
CA GLN A 281 -48.73 17.69 18.55
C GLN A 281 -50.05 18.29 18.04
N ASP A 282 -49.99 19.43 17.35
CA ASP A 282 -51.18 20.13 16.80
C ASP A 282 -51.87 19.36 15.66
N HIS A 283 -51.11 18.61 14.86
CA HIS A 283 -51.61 17.90 13.67
C HIS A 283 -51.79 16.39 13.87
N LEU A 284 -51.39 15.86 15.02
CA LEU A 284 -51.48 14.43 15.31
C LEU A 284 -52.93 13.93 15.36
N PHE A 285 -53.89 14.76 15.76
CA PHE A 285 -55.30 14.36 15.88
C PHE A 285 -56.22 14.98 14.83
N THR A 286 -55.71 15.89 14.00
CA THR A 286 -56.49 16.65 13.02
C THR A 286 -56.17 16.27 11.57
N HIS A 287 -55.19 15.40 11.33
CA HIS A 287 -54.85 14.93 9.99
C HIS A 287 -55.85 13.90 9.47
N THR A 288 -56.01 13.85 8.15
CA THR A 288 -56.77 12.80 7.47
C THR A 288 -55.89 11.57 7.28
N HIS A 289 -56.38 10.41 7.72
CA HIS A 289 -55.70 9.14 7.46
C HIS A 289 -55.76 8.85 5.95
N LYS A 290 -54.58 8.66 5.35
CA LYS A 290 -54.41 8.22 3.97
C LYS A 290 -53.64 6.91 3.96
#